data_AF-A0A1B8Y2G1-F1
#
_entry.id   AF-A0A1B8Y2G1-F1
#
_cell.length_a   1.000
_cell.length_b   1.000
_cell.length_c   1.000
_cell.angle_alpha   90.00
_cell.angle_beta   90.00
_cell.angle_gamma   90.00
#
_symmetry.space_group_name_H-M   'P 1'
#
loop_
_entity.id
_entity.type
_entity.pdbx_description
1 polymer ?
#
loop_
_entity_poly.entity_id
_entity_poly.type
_entity_poly.pdbx_seq_one_letter_code
_entity_poly.pdbx_strand_id
1 'polypeptide(L)'
;MKPTSVFVALLYLHLTAATFKICTFNIKSFGEAKASNKKVMGTLAKILSRCDICVIQEVRDSKGEAVPALMKELNKYDNSHQYSYLESKRLGKNSYKEQIVFIYRSDMVKVINWYHYADEQPDHPEAFAREPFIVHFHSPKTGF
;
A
#
# COMPACT_ATOMS: atom_id res chain seq x y z
N MET A 1 -10.96 -24.03 -37.44
CA MET A 1 -11.08 -24.09 -35.97
C MET A 1 -12.53 -24.29 -35.59
N LYS A 2 -12.84 -25.21 -34.66
CA LYS A 2 -14.23 -25.43 -34.21
C LYS A 2 -14.69 -24.23 -33.37
N PRO A 3 -15.92 -23.70 -33.57
CA PRO A 3 -16.41 -22.50 -32.87
C PRO A 3 -16.41 -22.66 -31.35
N THR A 4 -16.62 -23.88 -30.85
CA THR A 4 -16.52 -24.23 -29.43
C THR A 4 -15.13 -23.98 -28.83
N SER A 5 -14.05 -24.22 -29.57
CA SER A 5 -12.69 -23.92 -29.10
C SER A 5 -12.42 -22.41 -29.01
N VAL A 6 -13.06 -21.62 -29.86
CA VAL A 6 -12.94 -20.15 -29.84
C VAL A 6 -13.69 -19.57 -28.63
N PHE A 7 -14.89 -20.07 -28.34
CA PHE A 7 -15.66 -19.65 -27.16
C PHE A 7 -14.97 -20.01 -25.84
N VAL A 8 -14.40 -21.22 -25.72
CA VAL A 8 -13.64 -21.61 -24.52
C VAL A 8 -12.38 -20.75 -24.36
N ALA A 9 -11.65 -20.48 -25.44
CA ALA A 9 -10.49 -19.60 -25.40
C ALA A 9 -10.85 -18.16 -25.02
N LEU A 10 -11.96 -17.62 -25.54
CA LEU A 10 -12.47 -16.29 -25.19
C LEU A 10 -12.96 -16.21 -23.72
N LEU A 11 -13.58 -17.27 -23.20
CA LEU A 11 -13.96 -17.37 -21.78
C LEU A 11 -12.72 -17.38 -20.87
N TYR A 12 -11.67 -18.11 -21.27
CA TYR A 12 -10.37 -18.10 -20.57
C TYR A 12 -9.72 -16.71 -20.62
N LEU A 13 -9.73 -16.05 -21.77
CA LEU A 13 -9.21 -14.68 -21.94
C LEU A 13 -9.97 -13.66 -21.07
N HIS A 14 -11.29 -13.77 -20.93
CA HIS A 14 -12.10 -12.91 -20.06
C HIS A 14 -11.84 -13.18 -18.56
N LEU A 15 -11.56 -14.43 -18.16
CA LEU A 15 -11.17 -14.74 -16.78
C LEU A 15 -9.77 -14.21 -16.40
N THR A 16 -8.93 -13.91 -17.39
CA THR A 16 -7.54 -13.47 -17.20
C THR A 16 -7.34 -11.95 -17.26
N ALA A 17 -8.40 -11.15 -17.25
CA ALA A 17 -8.25 -9.70 -17.06
C ALA A 17 -7.72 -9.44 -15.64
N ALA A 18 -6.40 -9.26 -15.53
CA ALA A 18 -5.73 -8.99 -14.27
C ALA A 18 -6.37 -7.74 -13.63
N THR A 19 -7.09 -7.95 -12.52
CA THR A 19 -7.80 -6.89 -11.82
C THR A 19 -6.83 -6.12 -10.93
N PHE A 20 -6.76 -4.80 -11.11
CA PHE A 20 -5.96 -3.92 -10.27
C PHE A 20 -6.65 -3.65 -8.92
N LYS A 21 -5.99 -3.98 -7.81
CA LYS A 21 -6.58 -3.94 -6.46
C LYS A 21 -5.93 -2.89 -5.58
N ILE A 22 -6.74 -1.97 -5.09
CA ILE A 22 -6.35 -0.96 -4.10
C ILE A 22 -7.06 -1.26 -2.78
N CYS A 23 -6.30 -1.22 -1.67
CA CYS A 23 -6.81 -1.50 -0.34
C CYS A 23 -6.38 -0.43 0.66
N THR A 24 -7.15 -0.25 1.73
CA THR A 24 -6.70 0.48 2.92
C THR A 24 -6.88 -0.38 4.16
N PHE A 25 -5.95 -0.28 5.10
CA PHE A 25 -5.97 -1.07 6.32
C PHE A 25 -5.43 -0.27 7.50
N ASN A 26 -6.29 0.00 8.47
CA ASN A 26 -5.84 0.52 9.77
C ASN A 26 -5.31 -0.64 10.63
N ILE A 27 -4.00 -0.62 10.92
CA ILE A 27 -3.34 -1.64 11.74
C ILE A 27 -3.10 -1.09 13.15
N LYS A 28 -4.17 -0.89 13.93
CA LYS A 28 -4.16 -0.32 15.30
C LYS A 28 -2.78 -0.18 15.97
N SER A 29 -2.19 1.01 16.01
CA SER A 29 -0.86 1.24 16.60
C SER A 29 0.24 0.29 16.09
N PHE A 30 0.44 0.21 14.77
CA PHE A 30 1.50 -0.61 14.17
C PHE A 30 2.89 -0.03 14.48
N GLY A 31 3.77 -0.83 15.05
CA GLY A 31 5.12 -0.40 15.45
C GLY A 31 5.91 -1.58 16.00
N GLU A 32 6.99 -1.31 16.73
CA GLU A 32 7.96 -2.30 17.23
C GLU A 32 7.32 -3.54 17.89
N ALA A 33 6.30 -3.36 18.74
CA ALA A 33 5.63 -4.46 19.42
C ALA A 33 4.93 -5.44 18.46
N LYS A 34 4.36 -4.93 17.36
CA LYS A 34 3.77 -5.81 16.32
C LYS A 34 4.84 -6.34 15.36
N ALA A 35 5.84 -5.52 15.02
CA ALA A 35 6.93 -5.90 14.14
C ALA A 35 7.77 -7.07 14.69
N SER A 36 7.93 -7.14 16.00
CA SER A 36 8.60 -8.25 16.69
C SER A 36 7.77 -9.53 16.79
N ASN A 37 6.45 -9.48 16.51
CA ASN A 37 5.58 -10.64 16.57
C ASN A 37 5.46 -11.33 15.21
N LYS A 38 6.18 -12.44 15.03
CA LYS A 38 6.22 -13.22 13.77
C LYS A 38 4.83 -13.64 13.26
N LYS A 39 3.91 -14.02 14.14
CA LYS A 39 2.55 -14.44 13.74
C LYS A 39 1.74 -13.26 13.18
N VAL A 40 1.87 -12.09 13.83
CA VAL A 40 1.24 -10.86 13.35
C VAL A 40 1.84 -10.48 12.00
N MET A 41 3.16 -10.45 11.87
CA MET A 41 3.84 -10.09 10.62
C MET A 41 3.49 -11.01 9.45
N GLY A 42 3.46 -12.33 9.65
CA GLY A 42 3.02 -13.27 8.62
C GLY A 42 1.55 -13.08 8.23
N THR A 43 0.69 -12.71 9.18
CA THR A 43 -0.72 -12.38 8.89
C THR A 43 -0.83 -11.08 8.08
N LEU A 44 -0.05 -10.06 8.45
CA LEU A 44 -0.01 -8.79 7.72
C LEU A 44 0.49 -9.01 6.28
N ALA A 45 1.59 -9.75 6.09
CA ALA A 45 2.11 -10.06 4.76
C ALA A 45 1.05 -10.74 3.87
N LYS A 46 0.32 -11.73 4.41
CA LYS A 46 -0.79 -12.40 3.72
C LYS A 46 -1.96 -11.47 3.36
N ILE A 47 -2.25 -10.47 4.18
CA ILE A 47 -3.31 -9.48 3.89
C ILE A 47 -2.83 -8.52 2.80
N LEU A 48 -1.63 -7.97 2.96
CA LEU A 48 -1.07 -6.93 2.09
C LEU A 48 -0.76 -7.45 0.68
N SER A 49 -0.35 -8.71 0.54
CA SER A 49 -0.04 -9.31 -0.77
C SER A 49 -1.26 -9.46 -1.70
N ARG A 50 -2.47 -9.19 -1.20
CA ARG A 50 -3.72 -9.27 -1.98
C ARG A 50 -3.97 -8.04 -2.85
N CYS A 51 -3.17 -6.98 -2.68
CA CYS A 51 -3.41 -5.66 -3.25
C CYS A 51 -2.18 -5.22 -4.05
N ASP A 52 -2.40 -4.50 -5.15
CA ASP A 52 -1.33 -3.88 -5.92
C ASP A 52 -0.87 -2.57 -5.27
N ILE A 53 -1.79 -1.87 -4.60
CA ILE A 53 -1.51 -0.75 -3.68
C ILE A 53 -2.28 -1.00 -2.39
N CYS A 54 -1.61 -0.93 -1.24
CA CYS A 54 -2.23 -0.95 0.07
C CYS A 54 -1.79 0.27 0.89
N VAL A 55 -2.75 0.98 1.47
CA VAL A 55 -2.50 2.10 2.38
C VAL A 55 -2.66 1.62 3.80
N ILE A 56 -1.57 1.54 4.56
CA ILE A 56 -1.62 1.24 6.00
C ILE A 56 -1.70 2.52 6.82
N GLN A 57 -2.59 2.51 7.82
CA GLN A 57 -2.82 3.63 8.74
C GLN A 57 -2.47 3.23 10.18
N GLU A 58 -2.35 4.22 11.06
CA GLU A 58 -1.88 4.08 12.45
C GLU A 58 -0.45 3.50 12.59
N VAL A 59 0.44 3.84 11.66
CA VAL A 59 1.86 3.50 11.80
C VAL A 59 2.49 4.41 12.84
N ARG A 60 3.00 3.82 13.91
CA ARG A 60 3.65 4.48 15.06
C ARG A 60 5.06 3.92 15.20
N ASP A 61 5.90 4.27 14.23
CA ASP A 61 7.27 3.76 14.12
C ASP A 61 8.28 4.88 14.33
N SER A 62 8.59 5.20 15.59
CA SER A 62 9.54 6.28 15.90
C SER A 62 10.99 5.94 15.58
N LYS A 63 11.33 4.65 15.44
CA LYS A 63 12.68 4.17 15.11
C LYS A 63 12.86 3.98 13.60
N GLY A 64 11.77 3.87 12.84
CA GLY A 64 11.82 3.61 11.40
C GLY A 64 12.20 2.18 11.06
N GLU A 65 11.94 1.22 11.95
CA GLU A 65 12.36 -0.18 11.79
C GLU A 65 11.19 -1.13 11.50
N ALA A 66 9.99 -0.78 11.94
CA ALA A 66 8.80 -1.64 11.82
C ALA A 66 8.34 -1.78 10.36
N VAL A 67 8.33 -0.69 9.59
CA VAL A 67 7.95 -0.73 8.17
C VAL A 67 8.99 -1.50 7.34
N PRO A 68 10.31 -1.25 7.44
CA PRO A 68 11.31 -2.10 6.78
C PRO A 68 11.20 -3.59 7.13
N ALA A 69 10.93 -3.92 8.40
CA ALA A 69 10.71 -5.30 8.81
C ALA A 69 9.48 -5.93 8.13
N LEU A 70 8.40 -5.16 7.97
CA LEU A 70 7.19 -5.60 7.25
C LEU A 70 7.46 -5.81 5.77
N MET A 71 8.21 -4.92 5.14
CA MET A 71 8.59 -5.05 3.74
C MET A 71 9.47 -6.26 3.48
N LYS A 72 10.38 -6.59 4.41
CA LYS A 72 11.19 -7.80 4.33
C LYS A 72 10.33 -9.06 4.44
N GLU A 73 9.38 -9.10 5.37
CA GLU A 73 8.47 -10.25 5.50
C GLU A 73 7.54 -10.38 4.29
N LEU A 74 7.01 -9.27 3.77
CA LEU A 74 6.13 -9.25 2.59
C LEU A 74 6.85 -9.74 1.34
N ASN A 75 8.03 -9.21 1.02
CA ASN A 75 8.82 -9.66 -0.14
C ASN A 75 9.33 -11.10 0.01
N LYS A 76 9.42 -11.63 1.23
CA LYS A 76 9.69 -13.05 1.48
C LYS A 76 8.45 -13.92 1.28
N TYR A 77 7.28 -13.43 1.69
CA TYR A 77 6.01 -14.14 1.61
C TYR A 77 5.50 -14.25 0.17
N ASP A 78 5.61 -13.18 -0.60
CA ASP A 78 5.22 -13.12 -2.01
C ASP A 78 6.42 -12.73 -2.87
N ASN A 79 7.02 -13.73 -3.52
CA ASN A 79 8.16 -13.57 -4.40
C ASN A 79 7.76 -13.33 -5.87
N SER A 80 6.46 -13.26 -6.17
CA SER A 80 5.97 -13.03 -7.54
C SER A 80 5.97 -11.54 -7.91
N HIS A 81 6.04 -10.66 -6.90
CA HIS A 81 6.05 -9.22 -7.06
C HIS A 81 7.18 -8.59 -6.25
N GLN A 82 7.60 -7.40 -6.68
CA GLN A 82 8.53 -6.58 -5.91
C GLN A 82 7.73 -5.51 -5.18
N TYR A 83 7.79 -5.50 -3.86
CA TYR A 83 7.08 -4.52 -3.05
C TYR A 83 8.01 -3.38 -2.66
N SER A 84 7.54 -2.15 -2.91
CA SER A 84 8.13 -0.89 -2.45
C SER A 84 7.13 -0.15 -1.56
N TYR A 85 7.61 0.89 -0.87
CA TYR A 85 6.76 1.68 0.01
C TYR A 85 7.11 3.17 -0.04
N LEU A 86 6.16 4.00 0.40
CA LEU A 86 6.31 5.43 0.56
C LEU A 86 5.65 5.85 1.88
N GLU A 87 6.41 6.50 2.76
CA GLU A 87 5.96 6.93 4.07
C GLU A 87 5.65 8.42 4.11
N SER A 88 4.61 8.76 4.86
CA SER A 88 4.30 10.15 5.22
C SER A 88 5.16 10.65 6.40
N LYS A 89 5.11 11.97 6.62
CA LYS A 89 5.57 12.61 7.86
C LYS A 89 4.80 12.03 9.06
N ARG A 90 5.42 12.04 10.24
CA ARG A 90 4.76 11.68 11.52
C ARG A 90 3.86 12.83 11.98
N LEU A 91 2.55 12.68 11.86
CA LEU A 91 1.57 13.73 12.13
C LEU A 91 0.68 13.42 13.33
N GLY A 92 0.23 14.47 14.02
CA GLY A 92 -0.64 14.42 15.20
C GLY A 92 -0.43 15.63 16.10
N LYS A 93 -1.50 16.09 16.76
CA LYS A 93 -1.50 17.34 17.55
C LYS A 93 -0.65 17.26 18.84
N ASN A 94 -0.43 16.07 19.40
CA ASN A 94 0.25 15.86 20.69
C ASN A 94 1.42 14.85 20.55
N SER A 95 1.84 14.25 21.68
CA SER A 95 2.83 13.15 21.68
C SER A 95 2.39 11.92 20.87
N TYR A 96 1.08 11.78 20.65
CA TYR A 96 0.51 10.76 19.80
C TYR A 96 0.61 11.19 18.33
N LYS A 97 1.55 10.57 17.60
CA LYS A 97 1.79 10.79 16.18
C LYS A 97 1.73 9.48 15.40
N GLU A 98 1.14 9.54 14.22
CA GLU A 98 1.00 8.42 13.28
C GLU A 98 1.58 8.78 11.91
N GLN A 99 1.80 7.76 11.09
CA GLN A 99 2.09 7.85 9.67
C GLN A 99 1.06 7.05 8.88
N ILE A 100 0.77 7.56 7.69
CA ILE A 100 0.25 6.80 6.56
C ILE A 100 1.44 6.23 5.78
N VAL A 101 1.35 4.96 5.37
CA VAL A 101 2.35 4.33 4.49
C VAL A 101 1.63 3.67 3.33
N PHE A 102 2.05 4.01 2.12
CA PHE A 102 1.64 3.33 0.91
C PHE A 102 2.63 2.19 0.65
N ILE A 103 2.12 0.96 0.53
CA ILE A 103 2.87 -0.22 0.10
C ILE A 103 2.33 -0.60 -1.28
N TYR A 104 3.21 -0.82 -2.25
CA TYR A 104 2.79 -1.06 -3.63
C TYR A 104 3.73 -2.01 -4.36
N ARG A 105 3.20 -2.69 -5.37
CA ARG A 105 3.98 -3.53 -6.29
C ARG A 105 4.70 -2.64 -7.30
N SER A 106 6.02 -2.51 -7.19
CA SER A 106 6.82 -1.63 -8.04
C SER A 106 6.96 -2.11 -9.48
N ASP A 107 6.61 -3.38 -9.75
CA ASP A 107 6.44 -3.93 -11.09
C ASP A 107 5.09 -3.57 -11.75
N MET A 108 4.14 -3.03 -10.98
CA MET A 108 2.79 -2.70 -11.44
C MET A 108 2.51 -1.20 -11.50
N VAL A 109 3.12 -0.41 -10.62
CA VAL A 109 2.94 1.05 -10.57
C VAL A 109 4.24 1.80 -10.28
N LYS A 110 4.26 3.08 -10.66
CA LYS A 110 5.31 4.03 -10.32
C LYS A 110 4.72 5.20 -9.55
N VAL A 111 5.40 5.64 -8.50
CA VAL A 111 5.10 6.93 -7.85
C VAL A 111 5.65 8.04 -8.75
N ILE A 112 4.79 8.96 -9.16
CA ILE A 112 5.16 10.12 -10.01
C ILE A 112 5.35 11.37 -9.17
N ASN A 113 4.49 11.57 -8.17
CA ASN A 113 4.56 12.69 -7.25
C ASN A 113 3.87 12.35 -5.93
N TRP A 114 4.15 13.11 -4.88
CA TRP A 114 3.45 13.04 -3.60
C TRP A 114 3.59 14.36 -2.84
N TYR A 115 2.62 14.66 -1.98
CA TYR A 115 2.63 15.87 -1.15
C TYR A 115 1.69 15.69 0.06
N HIS A 116 1.81 16.55 1.07
CA HIS A 116 0.79 16.69 2.11
C HIS A 116 -0.17 17.79 1.75
N TYR A 117 -1.45 17.65 2.10
CA TYR A 117 -2.47 18.67 1.82
C TYR A 117 -2.03 20.09 2.24
N ALA A 118 -1.46 20.23 3.45
CA ALA A 118 -0.96 21.50 3.95
C ALA A 118 0.19 22.11 3.14
N ASP A 119 0.94 21.32 2.37
CA ASP A 119 2.01 21.85 1.50
C ASP A 119 1.41 22.63 0.30
N GLU A 120 0.16 22.31 -0.12
CA GLU A 120 -0.55 22.92 -1.26
C GLU A 120 -1.71 23.86 -0.84
N GLN A 121 -2.10 23.85 0.44
CA GLN A 121 -3.20 24.66 0.99
C GLN A 121 -2.77 25.33 2.31
N PRO A 122 -1.84 26.29 2.25
CA PRO A 122 -1.24 26.90 3.44
C PRO A 122 -2.24 27.72 4.28
N ASP A 123 -3.37 28.14 3.70
CA ASP A 123 -4.37 28.99 4.35
C ASP A 123 -5.29 28.22 5.32
N HIS A 124 -5.22 26.88 5.34
CA HIS A 124 -6.05 26.02 6.19
C HIS A 124 -5.23 24.97 6.99
N PRO A 125 -4.24 25.40 7.79
CA PRO A 125 -3.27 24.49 8.42
C PRO A 125 -3.85 23.61 9.54
N GLU A 126 -5.11 23.80 9.93
CA GLU A 126 -5.75 23.04 11.02
C GLU A 126 -6.99 22.24 10.58
N ALA A 127 -7.21 22.07 9.28
CA ALA A 127 -8.35 21.32 8.77
C ALA A 127 -8.36 19.85 9.23
N PHE A 128 -7.17 19.27 9.47
CA PHE A 128 -7.03 17.87 9.88
C PHE A 128 -6.16 17.68 11.11
N ALA A 129 -6.44 16.65 11.90
CA ALA A 129 -5.55 16.25 13.00
C ALA A 129 -4.26 15.58 12.49
N ARG A 130 -4.34 14.99 11.29
CA ARG A 130 -3.28 14.35 10.53
C ARG A 130 -3.55 14.72 9.07
N GLU A 131 -2.74 15.61 8.52
CA GLU A 131 -2.91 16.08 7.15
C GLU A 131 -2.94 14.90 6.16
N PRO A 132 -3.85 14.91 5.17
CA PRO A 132 -3.87 13.92 4.12
C PRO A 132 -2.51 13.80 3.44
N PHE A 133 -2.11 12.55 3.18
CA PHE A 133 -0.93 12.23 2.38
C PHE A 133 -1.36 11.79 0.98
N ILE A 134 -1.03 12.59 -0.03
CA ILE A 134 -1.48 12.39 -1.41
C ILE A 134 -0.33 11.78 -2.21
N VAL A 135 -0.63 10.73 -2.98
CA VAL A 135 0.34 10.06 -3.85
C VAL A 135 -0.25 9.88 -5.24
N HIS A 136 0.47 10.36 -6.25
CA HIS A 136 0.13 10.16 -7.65
C HIS A 136 0.85 8.91 -8.18
N PHE A 137 0.08 7.86 -8.45
CA PHE A 137 0.57 6.64 -9.09
C PHE A 137 0.29 6.65 -10.60
N HIS A 138 1.29 6.26 -11.39
CA HIS A 138 1.12 5.86 -12.77
C HIS A 138 1.07 4.33 -12.86
N SER A 139 0.05 3.78 -13.51
CA SER A 139 0.00 2.38 -13.89
C SER A 139 -0.11 2.23 -15.41
N PRO A 140 0.81 1.50 -16.07
CA PRO A 140 0.75 1.29 -17.51
C PRO A 140 -0.30 0.25 -17.92
N LYS A 141 -0.90 -0.47 -16.97
CA LYS A 141 -1.78 -1.64 -17.22
C LYS A 141 -3.25 -1.39 -16.89
N THR A 142 -3.63 -0.16 -16.54
CA THR A 142 -5.02 0.19 -16.14
C THR A 142 -5.73 1.13 -17.10
N GLY A 143 -5.08 1.54 -18.20
CA GLY A 143 -5.69 2.32 -19.28
C GLY A 143 -6.23 1.39 -20.37
N PHE A 144 -7.48 1.63 -20.79
CA PHE A 144 -8.06 1.02 -21.99
C PHE A 144 -7.46 1.61 -23.27
#